data_AF-A0A1I8ASK4-F1
#
_entry.id   AF-A0A1I8ASK4-F1
#
_cell.length_a   1.000
_cell.length_b   1.000
_cell.length_c   1.000
_cell.angle_alpha   90.00
_cell.angle_beta   90.00
_cell.angle_gamma   90.00
#
_symmetry.space_group_name_H-M   'P 1'
#
loop_
_entity.id
_entity.type
_entity.pdbx_description
1 polymer ?
#
loop_
_entity_poly.entity_id
_entity_poly.type
_entity_poly.pdbx_seq_one_letter_code
_entity_poly.pdbx_strand_id
1 'polypeptide(L)'
;MMMVLSHTFRSTCEFFQTCQSYLRDGNAPITVFAPVNDVFLYQPNLMYMTQTELLNHIANSQVPDIALGKRWPKQTLVRTSVQNGYIFITQFENNPGNYSYFANAGRICNHESGYSGMISGQQYLYKVCSPMGNQPYLGTALSLVNDAKGEAFPTTVVKFEDLS
;
A
#
# COMPACT_ATOMS: atom_id res chain seq x y z
N MET A 1 3.65 18.05 -12.04
CA MET A 1 4.42 16.81 -12.28
C MET A 1 3.47 15.66 -12.01
N MET A 2 3.34 14.68 -12.92
CA MET A 2 2.38 13.59 -12.80
C MET A 2 3.11 12.34 -12.29
N MET A 3 2.49 11.61 -11.37
CA MET A 3 3.03 10.38 -10.77
C MET A 3 3.34 9.33 -11.86
N VAL A 4 4.57 8.80 -11.91
CA VAL A 4 4.97 7.80 -12.93
C VAL A 4 4.55 6.41 -12.48
N LEU A 5 3.26 6.12 -12.69
CA LEU A 5 2.67 4.81 -12.50
C LEU A 5 3.10 3.83 -13.59
N SER A 6 2.93 2.54 -13.31
CA SER A 6 3.01 1.52 -14.35
C SER A 6 1.94 1.80 -15.42
N HIS A 7 2.27 1.57 -16.69
CA HIS A 7 1.37 1.90 -17.80
C HIS A 7 0.01 1.21 -17.62
N THR A 8 0.03 -0.07 -17.25
CA THR A 8 -1.19 -0.86 -17.08
C THR A 8 -2.04 -0.37 -15.90
N PHE A 9 -1.44 -0.14 -14.73
CA PHE A 9 -2.19 0.37 -13.58
C PHE A 9 -2.77 1.77 -13.83
N ARG A 10 -2.00 2.63 -14.52
CA ARG A 10 -2.48 3.94 -14.93
C ARG A 10 -3.69 3.82 -15.86
N SER A 11 -3.64 2.95 -16.86
CA SER A 11 -4.78 2.73 -17.77
C SER A 11 -6.02 2.22 -17.04
N THR A 12 -5.87 1.28 -16.10
CA THR A 12 -6.99 0.81 -15.26
C THR A 12 -7.58 1.96 -14.41
N CYS A 13 -6.75 2.85 -13.89
CA CYS A 13 -7.21 4.02 -13.13
C CYS A 13 -7.82 5.13 -13.97
N GLU A 14 -7.35 5.34 -15.19
CA GLU A 14 -7.93 6.30 -16.12
C GLU A 14 -9.35 5.90 -16.56
N PHE A 15 -9.73 4.63 -16.44
CA PHE A 15 -11.10 4.16 -16.70
C PHE A 15 -12.11 4.69 -15.67
N PHE A 16 -11.68 4.97 -14.43
CA PHE A 16 -12.55 5.44 -13.35
C PHE A 16 -12.25 6.89 -13.00
N GLN A 17 -13.22 7.79 -13.21
CA GLN A 17 -13.06 9.21 -12.95
C GLN A 17 -12.62 9.52 -11.51
N THR A 18 -13.12 8.78 -10.53
CA THR A 18 -12.74 8.91 -9.11
C THR A 18 -11.29 8.54 -8.85
N CYS A 19 -10.78 7.48 -9.49
CA CYS A 19 -9.37 7.10 -9.33
C CYS A 19 -8.48 8.16 -10.00
N GLN A 20 -8.87 8.62 -11.19
CA GLN A 20 -8.16 9.66 -11.92
C GLN A 20 -8.09 10.99 -11.14
N SER A 21 -9.15 11.40 -10.43
CA SER A 21 -9.13 12.63 -9.65
C SER A 21 -8.11 12.57 -8.51
N TYR A 22 -8.03 11.46 -7.79
CA TYR A 22 -7.01 11.26 -6.76
C TYR A 22 -5.60 11.35 -7.33
N LEU A 23 -5.32 10.72 -8.48
CA LEU A 23 -3.97 10.77 -9.06
C LEU A 23 -3.58 12.14 -9.64
N ARG A 24 -4.56 12.97 -10.01
CA ARG A 24 -4.32 14.31 -10.57
C ARG A 24 -4.19 15.38 -9.49
N ASP A 25 -4.79 15.17 -8.32
CA ASP A 25 -4.72 16.11 -7.21
C ASP A 25 -3.39 16.02 -6.45
N GLY A 26 -2.34 16.63 -7.00
CA GLY A 26 -1.01 16.65 -6.39
C GLY A 26 -0.93 17.27 -4.99
N ASN A 27 -2.01 17.91 -4.49
CA ASN A 27 -2.08 18.44 -3.13
C ASN A 27 -2.72 17.46 -2.13
N ALA A 28 -3.33 16.36 -2.61
CA ALA A 28 -3.92 15.36 -1.74
C ALA A 28 -2.82 14.62 -0.93
N PRO A 29 -2.91 14.57 0.42
CA PRO A 29 -1.93 13.88 1.26
C PRO A 29 -2.18 12.37 1.27
N ILE A 30 -2.00 11.71 0.12
CA ILE A 30 -2.29 10.29 -0.09
C ILE A 30 -1.03 9.45 -0.35
N THR A 31 -1.16 8.13 -0.20
CA THR A 31 -0.14 7.17 -0.62
C THR A 31 -0.76 6.16 -1.58
N VAL A 32 -0.17 6.01 -2.77
CA VAL A 32 -0.61 5.07 -3.81
C VAL A 32 0.31 3.85 -3.82
N PHE A 33 -0.27 2.66 -3.77
CA PHE A 33 0.42 1.38 -3.91
C PHE A 33 0.13 0.79 -5.29
N ALA A 34 0.99 1.05 -6.27
CA ALA A 34 0.74 0.70 -7.66
C ALA A 34 1.48 -0.58 -8.07
N PRO A 35 0.77 -1.65 -8.48
CA PRO A 35 1.39 -2.82 -9.08
C PRO A 35 2.21 -2.48 -10.33
N VAL A 36 3.38 -3.07 -10.48
CA VAL A 36 4.19 -2.95 -11.71
C VAL A 36 3.59 -3.78 -12.84
N ASN A 37 3.96 -3.49 -14.08
CA ASN A 37 3.43 -4.17 -15.27
C ASN A 37 3.56 -5.70 -15.17
N ASP A 38 4.67 -6.21 -14.61
CA ASP A 38 4.92 -7.65 -14.46
C ASP A 38 3.86 -8.36 -13.61
N VAL A 39 3.30 -7.67 -12.60
CA VAL A 39 2.23 -8.24 -11.77
C VAL A 39 0.99 -8.54 -12.60
N PHE A 40 0.69 -7.72 -13.61
CA PHE A 40 -0.43 -7.96 -14.53
C PHE A 40 -0.17 -9.10 -15.52
N LEU A 41 1.10 -9.47 -15.76
CA LEU A 41 1.44 -10.64 -16.58
C LEU A 41 1.12 -11.95 -15.85
N TYR A 42 1.43 -12.00 -14.54
CA TYR A 42 1.19 -13.19 -13.72
C TYR A 42 -0.23 -13.25 -13.15
N GLN A 43 -0.88 -12.10 -12.94
CA GLN A 43 -2.26 -11.99 -12.47
C GLN A 43 -3.09 -11.08 -13.40
N PRO A 44 -3.49 -11.58 -14.58
CA PRO A 44 -4.21 -10.79 -15.59
C PRO A 44 -5.56 -10.27 -15.11
N ASN A 45 -6.17 -10.93 -14.12
CA ASN A 45 -7.43 -10.51 -13.51
C ASN A 45 -7.36 -9.10 -12.89
N LEU A 46 -6.17 -8.61 -12.53
CA LEU A 46 -5.98 -7.25 -12.03
C LEU A 46 -6.32 -6.16 -13.06
N MET A 47 -6.32 -6.49 -14.36
CA MET A 47 -6.77 -5.53 -15.37
C MET A 47 -8.27 -5.22 -15.27
N TYR A 48 -9.05 -6.13 -14.65
CA TYR A 48 -10.49 -6.03 -14.51
C TYR A 48 -10.93 -5.63 -13.09
N MET A 49 -10.04 -5.01 -12.32
CA MET A 49 -10.39 -4.50 -11.00
C MET A 49 -11.57 -3.53 -11.08
N THR A 50 -12.51 -3.69 -10.17
CA THR A 50 -13.58 -2.73 -9.93
C THR A 50 -13.01 -1.41 -9.39
N GLN A 51 -13.80 -0.34 -9.46
CA GLN A 51 -13.43 0.94 -8.86
C GLN A 51 -13.07 0.78 -7.37
N THR A 52 -13.84 -0.02 -6.63
CA THR A 52 -13.63 -0.26 -5.20
C THR A 52 -12.27 -0.92 -4.93
N GLU A 53 -11.95 -1.98 -5.68
CA GLU A 53 -10.66 -2.67 -5.56
C GLU A 53 -9.51 -1.73 -5.89
N LEU A 54 -9.66 -0.94 -6.96
CA LEU A 54 -8.63 0.00 -7.37
C LEU A 54 -8.40 1.13 -6.35
N LEU A 55 -9.46 1.66 -5.76
CA LEU A 55 -9.35 2.69 -4.71
C LEU A 55 -8.77 2.13 -3.40
N ASN A 56 -8.83 0.81 -3.17
CA ASN A 56 -8.14 0.16 -2.05
C ASN A 56 -6.60 0.12 -2.21
N HIS A 57 -6.07 0.49 -3.38
CA HIS A 57 -4.64 0.73 -3.56
C HIS A 57 -4.19 2.12 -3.08
N ILE A 58 -5.12 2.99 -2.67
CA ILE A 58 -4.82 4.38 -2.31
C ILE A 58 -5.13 4.58 -0.82
N ALA A 59 -4.10 4.78 0.00
CA ALA A 59 -4.24 5.21 1.38
C ALA A 59 -4.63 6.68 1.44
N ASN A 60 -5.55 7.03 2.34
CA ASN A 60 -5.98 8.40 2.58
C ASN A 60 -4.98 9.26 3.39
N SER A 61 -3.75 8.78 3.53
CA SER A 61 -2.69 9.42 4.32
C SER A 61 -1.32 9.16 3.71
N GLN A 62 -0.35 10.01 4.05
CA GLN A 62 1.04 9.86 3.66
C GLN A 62 1.73 8.79 4.50
N VAL A 63 2.58 7.97 3.88
CA VAL A 63 3.43 6.99 4.56
C VAL A 63 4.89 7.22 4.14
N PRO A 64 5.55 8.28 4.62
CA PRO A 64 6.92 8.62 4.21
C PRO A 64 7.97 7.61 4.70
N ASP A 65 7.68 6.90 5.79
CA ASP A 65 8.66 6.08 6.50
C ASP A 65 9.20 4.91 5.67
N ILE A 66 8.43 4.40 4.70
CA ILE A 66 8.87 3.33 3.79
C ILE A 66 10.03 3.81 2.92
N ALA A 67 9.95 5.04 2.39
CA ALA A 67 11.03 5.63 1.60
C ALA A 67 12.28 5.91 2.45
N LEU A 68 12.09 6.25 3.73
CA LEU A 68 13.17 6.57 4.66
C LEU A 68 13.87 5.33 5.25
N GLY A 69 13.38 4.11 4.97
CA GLY A 69 13.95 2.89 5.54
C GLY A 69 13.90 2.86 7.08
N LYS A 70 12.97 3.61 7.67
CA LYS A 70 12.91 3.81 9.12
C LYS A 70 12.43 2.54 9.79
N ARG A 71 13.14 2.08 10.82
CA ARG A 71 12.65 0.99 11.68
C ARG A 71 11.36 1.42 12.36
N TRP A 72 10.31 0.63 12.23
CA TRP A 72 9.07 0.87 12.93
C TRP A 72 9.09 0.24 14.31
N PRO A 73 8.50 0.90 15.32
CA PRO A 73 8.30 0.30 16.64
C PRO A 73 7.32 -0.88 16.58
N LYS A 74 6.47 -0.96 15.55
CA LYS A 74 5.45 -1.98 15.33
C LYS A 74 5.59 -2.55 13.91
N GLN A 75 5.47 -3.87 13.77
CA GLN A 75 5.72 -4.55 12.50
C GLN A 75 4.64 -4.29 11.46
N THR A 76 3.39 -4.00 11.84
CA THR A 76 2.33 -3.66 10.87
C THR A 76 1.63 -2.35 11.22
N LEU A 77 1.62 -1.42 10.27
CA LEU A 77 0.81 -0.21 10.28
C LEU A 77 -0.52 -0.47 9.58
N VAL A 78 -1.61 -0.04 10.19
CA VAL A 78 -2.93 -0.01 9.53
C VAL A 78 -3.22 1.41 9.07
N ARG A 79 -3.65 1.54 7.82
CA ARG A 79 -4.11 2.77 7.18
C ARG A 79 -5.50 2.56 6.61
N THR A 80 -6.22 3.66 6.41
CA THR A 80 -7.52 3.62 5.75
C THR A 80 -7.33 3.93 4.27
N SER A 81 -8.01 3.20 3.39
CA SER A 81 -8.04 3.53 1.97
C SER A 81 -8.98 4.71 1.72
N VAL A 82 -8.87 5.35 0.55
CA VAL A 82 -9.83 6.41 0.15
C VAL A 82 -11.26 5.89 -0.06
N GLN A 83 -11.45 4.57 -0.06
CA GLN A 83 -12.74 3.89 -0.16
C GLN A 83 -13.24 3.35 1.20
N ASN A 84 -12.68 3.82 2.32
CA ASN A 84 -12.96 3.34 3.68
C ASN A 84 -12.61 1.86 3.93
N GLY A 85 -11.73 1.28 3.11
CA GLY A 85 -11.11 -0.02 3.36
C GLY A 85 -9.87 0.09 4.26
N TYR A 86 -9.21 -1.03 4.51
CA TYR A 86 -7.95 -1.07 5.26
C TYR A 86 -6.76 -1.42 4.35
N ILE A 87 -5.66 -0.71 4.57
CA ILE A 87 -4.35 -1.01 4.00
C ILE A 87 -3.42 -1.35 5.15
N PHE A 88 -3.05 -2.63 5.21
CA PHE A 88 -2.09 -3.19 6.14
C PHE A 88 -0.70 -3.09 5.52
N ILE A 89 0.16 -2.29 6.13
CA ILE A 89 1.54 -2.12 5.70
C ILE A 89 2.44 -2.81 6.71
N THR A 90 3.01 -3.92 6.31
CA THR A 90 3.89 -4.75 7.14
C THR A 90 5.35 -4.44 6.81
N GLN A 91 6.18 -4.26 7.84
CA GLN A 91 7.63 -4.22 7.78
C GLN A 91 8.22 -5.57 8.25
N PHE A 92 9.16 -6.10 7.49
CA PHE A 92 9.93 -7.30 7.81
C PHE A 92 11.42 -7.02 7.72
N GLU A 93 12.18 -7.31 8.78
CA GLU A 93 13.64 -7.16 8.78
C GLU A 93 14.27 -8.42 8.15
N ASN A 94 14.82 -8.30 6.94
CA ASN A 94 15.47 -9.42 6.25
C ASN A 94 16.87 -9.68 6.83
N ASN A 95 17.58 -8.60 7.12
CA ASN A 95 18.92 -8.55 7.71
C ASN A 95 18.98 -7.31 8.62
N PRO A 96 19.91 -7.24 9.59
CA PRO A 96 20.04 -6.06 10.46
C PRO A 96 20.06 -4.75 9.67
N GLY A 97 19.02 -3.92 9.84
CA GLY A 97 18.88 -2.64 9.14
C GLY A 97 18.38 -2.68 7.69
N ASN A 98 18.05 -3.86 7.14
CA ASN A 98 17.42 -4.03 5.82
C ASN A 98 15.97 -4.50 5.97
N TYR A 99 15.03 -3.67 5.53
CA TYR A 99 13.60 -3.89 5.70
C TYR A 99 12.89 -4.12 4.35
N SER A 100 12.15 -5.24 4.27
CA SER A 100 11.11 -5.46 3.26
C SER A 100 9.78 -4.87 3.75
N TYR A 101 8.98 -4.36 2.82
CA TYR A 101 7.64 -3.86 3.11
C TYR A 101 6.59 -4.58 2.26
N PHE A 102 5.40 -4.75 2.84
CA PHE A 102 4.26 -5.37 2.17
C PHE A 102 3.02 -4.51 2.40
N ALA A 103 2.23 -4.21 1.37
CA ALA A 103 0.92 -3.57 1.47
C ALA A 103 -0.17 -4.57 1.11
N ASN A 104 -1.06 -4.91 2.04
CA ASN A 104 -2.07 -5.97 1.92
C ASN A 104 -1.50 -7.27 1.29
N ALA A 105 -0.42 -7.80 1.86
CA ALA A 105 0.35 -8.95 1.36
C ALA A 105 1.07 -8.76 0.00
N GLY A 106 0.87 -7.62 -0.69
CA GLY A 106 1.64 -7.24 -1.86
C GLY A 106 3.02 -6.71 -1.49
N ARG A 107 4.10 -7.35 -1.94
CA ARG A 107 5.48 -6.93 -1.68
C ARG A 107 5.78 -5.62 -2.40
N ILE A 108 6.21 -4.60 -1.65
CA ILE A 108 6.70 -3.35 -2.22
C ILE A 108 8.05 -3.63 -2.89
N CYS A 109 8.19 -3.20 -4.14
CA CYS A 109 9.40 -3.38 -4.94
C CYS A 109 10.62 -2.77 -4.22
N ASN A 110 11.72 -3.54 -4.18
CA ASN A 110 12.87 -3.31 -3.31
C ASN A 110 13.36 -1.85 -3.26
N HIS A 111 13.55 -1.35 -2.04
CA HIS A 111 14.17 -0.07 -1.68
C HIS A 111 15.66 0.01 -2.07
N GLU A 112 16.32 -1.12 -2.37
CA GLU A 112 17.74 -1.22 -2.76
C GLU A 112 18.10 -0.49 -4.09
N SER A 113 17.13 -0.12 -4.90
CA SER A 113 17.36 0.55 -6.19
C SER A 113 17.14 2.07 -6.17
N GLY A 114 16.83 2.67 -5.02
CA GLY A 114 16.62 4.12 -4.90
C GLY A 114 15.36 4.66 -5.59
N TYR A 115 14.45 3.78 -6.06
CA TYR A 115 13.25 4.14 -6.81
C TYR A 115 11.96 3.59 -6.19
N SER A 116 11.86 3.56 -4.86
CA SER A 116 10.68 3.02 -4.17
C SER A 116 9.57 4.05 -3.96
N GLY A 117 9.91 5.33 -3.85
CA GLY A 117 8.97 6.42 -3.57
C GLY A 117 9.02 7.51 -4.64
N MET A 118 7.95 7.71 -5.42
CA MET A 118 7.83 8.96 -6.19
C MET A 118 6.95 9.94 -5.43
N ILE A 119 7.51 11.12 -5.14
CA ILE A 119 6.80 12.20 -4.49
C ILE A 119 6.29 13.15 -5.57
N SER A 120 4.98 13.33 -5.64
CA SER A 120 4.34 14.31 -6.51
C SER A 120 3.52 15.27 -5.66
N GLY A 121 4.12 16.40 -5.27
CA GLY A 121 3.52 17.30 -4.31
C GLY A 121 3.40 16.64 -2.93
N GLN A 122 2.17 16.42 -2.47
CA GLN A 122 1.86 15.73 -1.21
C GLN A 122 1.58 14.23 -1.38
N GLN A 123 1.73 13.69 -2.58
CA GLN A 123 1.44 12.28 -2.84
C GLN A 123 2.69 11.41 -2.78
N TYR A 124 2.57 10.25 -2.15
CA TYR A 124 3.60 9.20 -2.17
C TYR A 124 3.17 8.07 -3.10
N LEU A 125 4.09 7.57 -3.93
CA LEU A 125 3.89 6.37 -4.75
C LEU A 125 4.85 5.27 -4.34
N TYR A 126 4.32 4.10 -4.00
CA TYR A 126 5.09 2.87 -3.83
C TYR A 126 4.73 1.86 -4.91
N LYS A 127 5.75 1.33 -5.60
CA LYS A 127 5.57 0.25 -6.58
C LYS A 127 5.41 -1.08 -5.88
N VAL A 128 4.46 -1.90 -6.31
CA VAL A 128 4.20 -3.24 -5.76
C VAL A 128 4.59 -4.30 -6.78
N CYS A 129 5.42 -5.26 -6.36
CA CYS A 129 6.00 -6.32 -7.20
C CYS A 129 5.27 -7.65 -7.07
N SER A 130 4.20 -7.71 -6.28
CA SER A 130 3.29 -8.85 -6.19
C SER A 130 1.86 -8.34 -6.03
N PRO A 131 0.82 -9.15 -6.33
CA PRO A 131 -0.56 -8.70 -6.18
C PRO A 131 -0.87 -8.30 -4.74
N MET A 132 -1.62 -7.22 -4.57
CA MET A 132 -2.22 -6.88 -3.28
C MET A 132 -3.49 -7.69 -3.09
N GLY A 133 -3.67 -8.25 -1.90
CA GLY A 133 -4.91 -8.86 -1.46
C GLY A 133 -5.73 -7.92 -0.59
N ASN A 134 -6.49 -8.50 0.34
CA ASN A 134 -7.31 -7.78 1.32
C ASN A 134 -6.86 -8.01 2.77
N GLN A 135 -5.71 -8.68 2.96
CA GLN A 135 -5.24 -9.14 4.27
C GLN A 135 -3.81 -8.66 4.55
N PRO A 136 -3.44 -8.50 5.83
CA PRO A 136 -2.04 -8.26 6.20
C PRO A 136 -1.14 -9.43 5.79
N TYR A 137 0.15 -9.18 5.62
CA TYR A 137 1.10 -10.24 5.34
C TYR A 137 1.30 -11.12 6.59
N LEU A 138 0.85 -12.38 6.51
CA LEU A 138 0.72 -13.30 7.65
C LEU A 138 2.04 -13.64 8.36
N GLY A 139 3.20 -13.41 7.73
CA GLY A 139 4.51 -13.65 8.33
C GLY A 139 4.87 -12.73 9.52
N THR A 140 4.02 -11.74 9.83
CA THR A 140 4.30 -10.68 10.85
C THR A 140 3.07 -10.30 11.69
N ALA A 141 2.02 -11.13 11.67
CA ALA A 141 0.71 -10.85 12.29
C ALA A 141 0.74 -10.74 13.83
N LEU A 142 1.90 -10.52 14.46
CA LEU A 142 2.07 -10.42 15.91
C LEU A 142 1.90 -8.99 16.45
N SER A 143 1.75 -7.96 15.61
CA SER A 143 1.45 -6.60 16.09
C SER A 143 0.76 -5.73 15.04
N LEU A 144 -0.58 -5.74 15.01
CA LEU A 144 -1.42 -4.86 14.18
C LEU A 144 -1.78 -3.60 14.98
N VAL A 145 -1.57 -2.40 14.42
CA VAL A 145 -1.98 -1.14 15.08
C VAL A 145 -2.61 -0.16 14.09
N ASN A 146 -3.78 0.36 14.48
CA ASN A 146 -4.46 1.43 13.75
C ASN A 146 -3.95 2.79 14.22
N ASP A 147 -3.07 3.38 13.42
CA ASP A 147 -2.42 4.65 13.70
C ASP A 147 -3.38 5.85 13.63
N ALA A 148 -4.53 5.70 12.97
CA ALA A 148 -5.54 6.76 12.91
C ALA A 148 -6.29 6.97 14.24
N LYS A 149 -6.21 5.99 15.16
CA LYS A 149 -6.91 6.05 16.47
C LYS A 149 -6.01 5.84 17.68
N GLY A 150 -4.72 5.52 17.49
CA GLY A 150 -3.80 5.23 18.60
C GLY A 150 -4.11 3.94 19.37
N GLU A 151 -5.01 3.10 18.85
CA GLU A 151 -5.44 1.86 19.49
C GLU A 151 -4.50 0.71 19.11
N ALA A 152 -3.92 0.06 20.13
CA ALA A 152 -3.18 -1.18 19.96
C ALA A 152 -4.16 -2.36 19.99
N PHE A 153 -4.21 -3.16 18.92
CA PHE A 153 -4.93 -4.43 18.99
C PHE A 153 -4.11 -5.42 19.83
N PRO A 154 -4.74 -6.17 20.76
CA PRO A 154 -4.04 -7.12 21.59
C PRO A 154 -3.31 -8.16 20.73
N THR A 155 -2.11 -8.57 21.18
CA THR A 155 -1.14 -9.45 20.52
C THR A 155 -1.60 -10.90 20.34
N THR A 156 -2.89 -11.14 20.24
CA THR A 156 -3.48 -12.46 19.99
C THR A 156 -4.01 -12.44 18.57
N VAL A 157 -3.81 -13.55 17.84
CA VAL A 157 -4.35 -13.78 16.50
C VAL A 157 -5.75 -13.20 16.40
N VAL A 158 -5.89 -12.07 15.69
CA VAL A 158 -7.20 -11.43 15.48
C VAL A 158 -8.02 -12.43 14.68
N LYS A 159 -9.08 -12.97 15.29
CA LYS A 159 -10.00 -13.84 14.57
C LYS A 159 -10.87 -12.96 13.68
N PHE A 160 -11.30 -13.48 12.54
CA PHE A 160 -12.21 -12.75 11.64
C PHE A 160 -13.49 -12.28 12.35
N GLU A 161 -13.89 -13.00 13.40
CA GLU A 161 -15.01 -12.67 14.29
C GLU A 161 -14.83 -11.37 15.08
N ASP A 162 -13.59 -10.90 15.28
CA ASP A 162 -13.28 -9.69 16.07
C ASP A 162 -13.33 -8.41 15.22
N LEU A 163 -13.60 -8.52 13.91
CA LEU A 163 -13.61 -7.40 12.94
C LEU A 163 -15.02 -7.03 12.45
N SER A 164 -16.07 -7.68 12.98
CA SER A 164 -17.49 -7.41 12.66
C SER A 164 -18.11 -6.36 13.57
#